data_AF-A0A3S3PVP0-F1
#
_entry.id   AF-A0A3S3PVP0-F1
#
_cell.length_a   1.000
_cell.length_b   1.000
_cell.length_c   1.000
_cell.angle_alpha   90.00
_cell.angle_beta   90.00
_cell.angle_gamma   90.00
#
_symmetry.space_group_name_H-M   'P 1'
#
loop_
_entity.id
_entity.type
_entity.pdbx_description
1 polymer ?
#
loop_
_entity_poly.entity_id
_entity_poly.type
_entity_poly.pdbx_seq_one_letter_code
_entity_poly.pdbx_strand_id
1 'polypeptide(L)'
;MNAKCFCCILIVFIFLAGCRTREVSYRRDKIIKKFKHYKIYLNNRDLIDLDTFYLDKDNVARVIANNQSYRLSIFQKNKKNRFYSLDEVIKSFEKELDTSDSLINIIDGIFIEPLKQKSIKFEQDVVKAVVFIKKEEVWKHLPHAKSGIVLITIKD
;
A
#
# COMPACT_ATOMS: atom_id res chain seq x y z
N MET A 1 12.38 23.55 51.53
CA MET A 1 11.67 23.20 50.28
C MET A 1 11.57 21.69 50.19
N ASN A 2 10.35 21.15 50.28
CA ASN A 2 10.10 19.73 50.52
C ASN A 2 10.34 18.88 49.26
N ALA A 3 11.23 17.88 49.37
CA ALA A 3 11.57 16.90 48.33
C ALA A 3 10.34 16.16 47.74
N LYS A 4 9.21 16.17 48.44
CA LYS A 4 7.92 15.63 47.98
C LYS A 4 7.33 16.38 46.77
N CYS A 5 7.63 17.67 46.62
CA CYS A 5 7.11 18.50 45.52
C CYS A 5 7.86 18.22 44.20
N PHE A 6 9.15 17.88 44.28
CA PHE A 6 9.99 17.61 43.10
C PHE A 6 9.63 16.26 42.42
N CYS A 7 9.23 15.26 43.21
CA CYS A 7 8.82 13.96 42.69
C CYS A 7 7.49 14.05 41.90
N CYS A 8 6.55 14.89 42.34
CA CYS A 8 5.29 15.11 41.64
C CYS A 8 5.49 15.78 40.27
N ILE A 9 6.43 16.73 40.15
CA ILE A 9 6.74 17.41 38.88
C ILE A 9 7.37 16.44 37.87
N LEU A 10 8.28 15.57 38.32
CA LEU A 10 8.92 14.58 37.45
C LEU A 10 7.91 13.58 36.85
N ILE A 11 6.92 13.16 37.64
CA ILE A 11 5.86 12.24 37.19
C ILE A 11 5.00 12.91 36.11
N VAL A 12 4.64 14.19 36.26
CA VAL A 12 3.85 14.93 35.26
C VAL A 12 4.60 15.05 33.91
N PHE A 13 5.92 15.24 33.91
CA PHE A 13 6.72 15.29 32.68
C PHE A 13 6.78 13.95 31.94
N ILE A 14 6.79 12.82 32.66
CA ILE A 14 6.76 11.47 32.05
C ILE A 14 5.40 11.21 31.38
N PHE A 15 4.30 11.69 31.96
CA PHE A 15 2.96 11.53 31.38
C PHE A 15 2.72 12.41 30.15
N LEU A 16 3.29 13.62 30.09
CA LEU A 16 3.18 14.50 28.91
C LEU A 16 3.97 13.99 27.69
N ALA A 17 5.02 13.19 27.91
CA ALA A 17 5.79 12.56 26.82
C ALA A 17 5.05 11.38 26.15
N GLY A 18 3.96 10.88 26.75
CA GLY A 18 3.26 9.66 26.33
C GLY A 18 2.23 9.85 25.21
N CYS A 19 1.75 11.07 24.95
CA CYS A 19 0.73 11.30 23.92
C CYS A 19 1.37 11.60 22.55
N ARG A 20 1.90 10.56 21.90
CA ARG A 20 2.63 10.71 20.62
C ARG A 20 1.84 10.19 19.42
N THR A 21 0.55 10.47 19.40
CA THR A 21 -0.32 10.26 18.23
C THR A 21 -0.29 11.52 17.36
N ARG A 22 -0.06 11.36 16.06
CA ARG A 22 -0.09 12.49 15.12
C ARG A 22 -0.74 12.11 13.80
N GLU A 23 -1.29 13.11 13.13
CA GLU A 23 -1.74 12.98 11.76
C GLU A 23 -0.55 13.02 10.79
N VAL A 24 -0.67 12.29 9.69
CA VAL A 24 0.35 12.18 8.64
C VAL A 24 -0.35 12.30 7.29
N SER A 25 0.25 13.06 6.37
CA SER A 25 -0.22 13.11 4.98
C SER A 25 -0.03 11.75 4.30
N TYR A 26 -1.06 11.28 3.60
CA TYR A 26 -0.97 10.03 2.84
C TYR A 26 -0.11 10.23 1.60
N ARG A 27 1.04 9.54 1.58
CA ARG A 27 1.88 9.31 0.39
C ARG A 27 2.48 7.92 0.53
N ARG A 28 2.09 6.99 -0.36
CA ARG A 28 2.38 5.55 -0.22
C ARG A 28 3.88 5.28 -0.06
N ASP A 29 4.69 5.82 -0.96
CA ASP A 29 6.16 5.72 -0.97
C ASP A 29 6.77 6.17 0.37
N LYS A 30 6.31 7.32 0.89
CA LYS A 30 6.83 7.89 2.14
C LYS A 30 6.38 7.07 3.33
N ILE A 31 5.17 6.52 3.28
CA ILE A 31 4.65 5.69 4.36
C ILE A 31 5.46 4.40 4.45
N ILE A 32 5.61 3.67 3.34
CA ILE A 32 6.39 2.42 3.27
C ILE A 32 7.81 2.66 3.82
N LYS A 33 8.48 3.71 3.37
CA LYS A 33 9.85 4.02 3.80
C LYS A 33 9.94 4.43 5.28
N LYS A 34 9.07 5.33 5.74
CA LYS A 34 9.17 5.94 7.08
C LYS A 34 8.61 5.06 8.19
N PHE A 35 7.59 4.27 7.87
CA PHE A 35 6.84 3.46 8.83
C PHE A 35 7.03 1.96 8.58
N LYS A 36 8.16 1.54 8.00
CA LYS A 36 8.47 0.12 7.73
C LYS A 36 8.35 -0.80 8.95
N HIS A 37 8.50 -0.25 10.15
CA HIS A 37 8.42 -0.98 11.42
C HIS A 37 7.03 -0.91 12.09
N TYR A 38 6.08 -0.24 11.46
CA TYR A 38 4.73 -0.05 12.01
C TYR A 38 3.79 -1.12 11.45
N LYS A 39 2.83 -1.53 12.28
CA LYS A 39 1.67 -2.28 11.80
C LYS A 39 0.67 -1.32 11.19
N ILE A 40 0.30 -1.54 9.93
CA ILE A 40 -0.60 -0.67 9.18
C ILE A 40 -2.01 -1.24 9.18
N TYR A 41 -2.97 -0.46 9.67
CA TYR A 41 -4.37 -0.85 9.78
C TYR A 41 -5.25 0.02 8.91
N LEU A 42 -6.06 -0.60 8.06
CA LEU A 42 -7.12 0.05 7.33
C LEU A 42 -8.38 0.16 8.20
N ASN A 43 -8.95 1.36 8.28
CA ASN A 43 -10.14 1.67 9.08
C ASN A 43 -10.08 1.15 10.53
N ASN A 44 -8.88 1.13 11.12
CA ASN A 44 -8.58 0.58 12.44
C ASN A 44 -8.85 -0.92 12.65
N ARG A 45 -9.19 -1.68 11.59
CA ARG A 45 -9.55 -3.09 11.70
C ARG A 45 -8.58 -3.98 10.97
N ASP A 46 -8.45 -3.78 9.67
CA ASP A 46 -7.79 -4.75 8.81
C ASP A 46 -6.29 -4.46 8.76
N LEU A 47 -5.47 -5.42 9.18
CA LEU A 47 -4.03 -5.33 9.01
C LEU A 47 -3.70 -5.49 7.52
N ILE A 48 -3.02 -4.51 6.95
CA ILE A 48 -2.64 -4.50 5.53
C ILE A 48 -1.14 -4.30 5.37
N ASP A 49 -0.64 -4.70 4.19
CA ASP A 49 0.73 -4.46 3.77
C ASP A 49 0.73 -3.54 2.54
N LEU A 50 1.22 -2.31 2.70
CA LEU A 50 1.22 -1.34 1.62
C LEU A 50 2.15 -1.71 0.47
N ASP A 51 3.08 -2.67 0.62
CA ASP A 51 3.89 -3.15 -0.50
C ASP A 51 3.05 -3.91 -1.54
N THR A 52 1.94 -4.50 -1.11
CA THR A 52 1.03 -5.30 -1.95
C THR A 52 -0.40 -4.75 -2.00
N PHE A 53 -0.71 -3.75 -1.17
CA PHE A 53 -2.04 -3.16 -1.04
C PHE A 53 -2.04 -1.72 -1.54
N TYR A 54 -2.73 -1.48 -2.66
CA TYR A 54 -2.80 -0.19 -3.35
C TYR A 54 -4.12 0.50 -3.01
N LEU A 55 -4.04 1.60 -2.27
CA LEU A 55 -5.21 2.39 -1.85
C LEU A 55 -5.39 3.61 -2.75
N ASP A 56 -6.63 3.97 -3.02
CA ASP A 56 -6.95 5.21 -3.70
C ASP A 56 -6.72 6.39 -2.75
N LYS A 57 -5.75 7.25 -3.08
CA LYS A 57 -5.42 8.43 -2.29
C LYS A 57 -6.63 9.36 -2.14
N ASP A 58 -7.49 9.43 -3.15
CA ASP A 58 -8.70 10.26 -3.09
C ASP A 58 -9.73 9.70 -2.10
N ASN A 59 -9.72 8.39 -1.85
CA ASN A 59 -10.54 7.78 -0.80
C ASN A 59 -9.89 7.81 0.59
N VAL A 60 -8.63 8.20 0.74
CA VAL A 60 -8.00 8.36 2.07
C VAL A 60 -8.49 9.66 2.71
N ALA A 61 -9.18 9.53 3.85
CA ALA A 61 -9.64 10.66 4.64
C ALA A 61 -8.53 11.24 5.52
N ARG A 62 -7.78 10.37 6.22
CA ARG A 62 -6.66 10.75 7.10
C ARG A 62 -5.81 9.54 7.47
N VAL A 63 -4.57 9.80 7.87
CA VAL A 63 -3.65 8.78 8.40
C VAL A 63 -3.16 9.20 9.77
N ILE A 64 -3.25 8.29 10.75
CA ILE A 64 -2.86 8.54 12.14
C ILE A 64 -1.73 7.59 12.50
N ALA A 65 -0.59 8.15 12.93
CA ALA A 65 0.53 7.39 13.46
C ALA A 65 0.54 7.48 14.98
N ASN A 66 0.45 6.33 15.66
CA ASN A 66 0.74 6.19 17.08
C ASN A 66 2.17 5.67 17.23
N ASN A 67 3.08 6.55 17.67
CA ASN A 67 4.49 6.20 17.80
C ASN A 67 4.78 5.35 19.06
N GLN A 68 3.86 5.31 20.03
CA GLN A 68 4.03 4.48 21.23
C GLN A 68 3.76 3.01 20.93
N SER A 69 2.70 2.73 20.16
CA SER A 69 2.29 1.37 19.81
C SER A 69 2.82 0.89 18.45
N TYR A 70 3.64 1.71 17.76
CA TYR A 70 4.09 1.46 16.38
C TYR A 70 2.93 1.08 15.45
N ARG A 71 1.83 1.84 15.55
CA ARG A 71 0.60 1.60 14.80
C ARG A 71 0.33 2.75 13.85
N LEU A 72 0.11 2.43 12.59
CA LEU A 72 -0.35 3.38 11.58
C LEU A 72 -1.78 3.02 11.18
N SER A 73 -2.70 3.97 11.29
CA SER A 73 -4.11 3.77 10.94
C SER A 73 -4.49 4.64 9.76
N ILE A 74 -4.94 4.04 8.67
CA ILE A 74 -5.42 4.73 7.47
C ILE A 74 -6.95 4.68 7.50
N PHE A 75 -7.60 5.84 7.47
CA PHE A 75 -9.06 5.93 7.46
C PHE A 75 -9.54 6.32 6.07
N GLN A 76 -10.51 5.58 5.54
CA GLN A 76 -11.13 5.87 4.25
C GLN A 76 -12.38 6.72 4.41
N LYS A 77 -12.67 7.55 3.40
CA LYS A 77 -13.92 8.32 3.27
C LYS A 77 -15.09 7.34 3.05
N ASN A 78 -14.93 6.44 2.07
CA ASN A 78 -15.84 5.33 1.79
C ASN A 78 -15.24 4.00 2.27
N LYS A 79 -15.80 3.46 3.35
CA LYS A 79 -15.35 2.17 3.94
C LYS A 79 -15.89 0.93 3.23
N LYS A 80 -16.86 1.10 2.32
CA LYS A 80 -17.46 -0.01 1.56
C LYS A 80 -16.77 -0.21 0.21
N ASN A 81 -15.61 0.41 0.00
CA ASN A 81 -14.94 0.32 -1.29
C ASN A 81 -14.50 -1.12 -1.56
N ARG A 82 -14.62 -1.55 -2.82
CA ARG A 82 -14.25 -2.92 -3.21
C ARG A 82 -12.74 -3.01 -3.41
N PHE A 83 -12.21 -4.20 -3.20
CA PHE A 83 -10.82 -4.53 -3.49
C PHE A 83 -10.78 -5.62 -4.55
N TYR A 84 -9.91 -5.45 -5.52
CA TYR A 84 -9.70 -6.37 -6.64
C TYR A 84 -8.31 -6.96 -6.55
N SER A 85 -8.19 -8.24 -6.87
CA SER A 85 -6.93 -8.91 -7.10
C SER A 85 -6.28 -8.45 -8.41
N LEU A 86 -4.99 -8.74 -8.58
CA LEU A 86 -4.28 -8.49 -9.83
C LEU A 86 -4.96 -9.15 -11.04
N ASP A 87 -5.38 -10.41 -10.92
CA ASP A 87 -6.03 -11.14 -12.00
C ASP A 87 -7.38 -10.53 -12.38
N GLU A 88 -8.15 -10.06 -11.39
CA GLU A 88 -9.42 -9.37 -11.64
C GLU A 88 -9.20 -8.04 -12.36
N VAL A 89 -8.17 -7.27 -11.97
CA VAL A 89 -7.78 -6.05 -12.69
C VAL A 89 -7.40 -6.40 -14.13
N ILE A 90 -6.50 -7.35 -14.35
CA ILE A 90 -6.06 -7.74 -15.70
C ILE A 90 -7.24 -8.16 -16.57
N LYS A 91 -8.10 -9.06 -16.07
CA LYS A 91 -9.27 -9.57 -16.81
C LYS A 91 -10.33 -8.50 -17.07
N SER A 92 -10.38 -7.44 -16.26
CA SER A 92 -11.28 -6.32 -16.50
C SER A 92 -10.88 -5.49 -17.72
N PHE A 93 -9.59 -5.46 -18.07
CA PHE A 93 -9.07 -4.76 -19.26
C PHE A 93 -8.91 -5.68 -20.46
N GLU A 94 -8.50 -6.94 -20.27
CA GLU A 94 -8.30 -7.91 -21.35
C GLU A 94 -8.88 -9.27 -20.97
N LYS A 95 -10.14 -9.52 -21.35
CA LYS A 95 -10.89 -10.72 -20.94
C LYS A 95 -10.32 -12.02 -21.51
N GLU A 96 -9.68 -11.95 -22.67
CA GLU A 96 -9.16 -13.11 -23.41
C GLU A 96 -7.71 -13.42 -23.06
N LEU A 97 -7.07 -12.63 -22.19
CA LEU A 97 -5.70 -12.88 -21.77
C LEU A 97 -5.67 -14.13 -20.87
N ASP A 98 -5.03 -15.19 -21.37
CA ASP A 98 -4.79 -16.37 -20.55
C ASP A 98 -3.71 -16.04 -19.51
N THR A 99 -4.14 -15.80 -18.28
CA THR A 99 -3.28 -15.56 -17.11
C THR A 99 -2.48 -16.81 -16.70
N SER A 100 -2.67 -17.96 -17.37
CA SER A 100 -1.89 -19.18 -17.16
C SER A 100 -0.45 -19.07 -17.69
N ASP A 101 -0.22 -18.22 -18.70
CA ASP A 101 1.12 -17.89 -19.17
C ASP A 101 1.82 -16.97 -18.15
N SER A 102 3.14 -17.13 -18.01
CA SER A 102 3.95 -16.51 -16.95
C SER A 102 4.13 -15.00 -17.11
N LEU A 103 3.06 -14.20 -17.06
CA LEU A 103 3.09 -12.75 -17.27
C LEU A 103 4.07 -12.02 -16.33
N ILE A 104 4.87 -11.13 -16.91
CA ILE A 104 5.72 -10.20 -16.18
C ILE A 104 4.85 -9.01 -15.79
N ASN A 105 4.54 -8.89 -14.51
CA ASN A 105 3.72 -7.80 -13.98
C ASN A 105 4.62 -6.69 -13.44
N ILE A 106 4.38 -5.45 -13.88
CA ILE A 106 5.09 -4.26 -13.44
C ILE A 106 4.04 -3.23 -12.99
N ILE A 107 4.15 -2.73 -11.77
CA ILE A 107 3.23 -1.72 -11.21
C ILE A 107 4.03 -0.46 -10.90
N ASP A 108 3.68 0.68 -11.50
CA ASP A 108 4.41 1.95 -11.40
C ASP A 108 5.94 1.81 -11.62
N GLY A 109 6.32 0.98 -12.59
CA GLY A 109 7.73 0.71 -12.89
C GLY A 109 8.42 -0.30 -11.96
N ILE A 110 7.71 -0.85 -10.97
CA ILE A 110 8.24 -1.86 -10.05
C ILE A 110 7.85 -3.26 -10.52
N PHE A 111 8.85 -4.09 -10.79
CA PHE A 111 8.63 -5.51 -11.10
C PHE A 111 8.03 -6.25 -9.90
N ILE A 112 6.97 -7.02 -10.16
CA ILE A 112 6.30 -7.83 -9.16
C ILE A 112 6.71 -9.29 -9.31
N GLU A 113 7.43 -9.77 -8.30
CA GLU A 113 7.81 -11.18 -8.18
C GLU A 113 6.59 -12.11 -8.25
N PRO A 114 6.66 -13.23 -8.98
CA PRO A 114 5.54 -14.17 -9.15
C PRO A 114 4.87 -14.62 -7.85
N LEU A 115 5.66 -14.83 -6.79
CA LEU A 115 5.13 -15.26 -5.49
C LEU A 115 4.28 -14.19 -4.79
N LYS A 116 4.55 -12.91 -5.06
CA LYS A 116 3.83 -11.78 -4.44
C LYS A 116 2.56 -11.41 -5.21
N GLN A 117 2.44 -11.79 -6.48
CA GLN A 117 1.30 -11.44 -7.34
C GLN A 117 -0.05 -11.81 -6.72
N LYS A 118 -0.16 -12.99 -6.08
CA LYS A 118 -1.40 -13.46 -5.43
C LYS A 118 -1.85 -12.62 -4.22
N SER A 119 -0.92 -11.88 -3.60
CA SER A 119 -1.22 -11.04 -2.45
C SER A 119 -1.62 -9.61 -2.83
N ILE A 120 -1.48 -9.25 -4.11
CA ILE A 120 -1.77 -7.90 -4.58
C ILE A 120 -3.26 -7.61 -4.52
N LYS A 121 -3.58 -6.46 -3.94
CA LYS A 121 -4.93 -5.92 -3.85
C LYS A 121 -4.96 -4.46 -4.27
N PHE A 122 -5.93 -4.14 -5.10
CA PHE A 122 -6.21 -2.81 -5.60
C PHE A 122 -7.54 -2.35 -5.07
N GLU A 123 -7.56 -1.19 -4.43
CA GLU A 123 -8.79 -0.48 -4.17
C GLU A 123 -9.51 -0.12 -5.48
N GLN A 124 -10.84 -0.13 -5.47
CA GLN A 124 -11.63 0.31 -6.61
C GLN A 124 -11.16 1.71 -7.07
N ASP A 125 -11.09 1.88 -8.39
CA ASP A 125 -10.68 3.12 -9.06
C ASP A 125 -9.22 3.54 -8.81
N VAL A 126 -8.38 2.77 -8.12
CA VAL A 126 -6.96 3.12 -7.89
C VAL A 126 -6.12 2.98 -9.16
N VAL A 127 -6.50 2.09 -10.07
CA VAL A 127 -5.79 1.82 -11.32
C VAL A 127 -6.12 2.91 -12.34
N LYS A 128 -5.09 3.58 -12.85
CA LYS A 128 -5.20 4.62 -13.87
C LYS A 128 -5.18 4.03 -15.28
N ALA A 129 -4.28 3.09 -15.53
CA ALA A 129 -4.10 2.48 -16.83
C ALA A 129 -3.50 1.07 -16.70
N VAL A 130 -3.82 0.22 -17.67
CA VAL A 130 -3.19 -1.09 -17.87
C VAL A 130 -2.75 -1.15 -19.32
N VAL A 131 -1.49 -1.48 -19.55
CA VAL A 131 -0.90 -1.67 -20.88
C VAL A 131 -0.38 -3.08 -21.00
N PHE A 132 -0.77 -3.76 -22.06
CA PHE A 132 -0.34 -5.11 -22.38
C PHE A 132 0.66 -5.07 -23.52
N ILE A 133 1.83 -5.66 -23.30
CA ILE A 133 2.83 -5.89 -24.35
C ILE A 133 2.83 -7.37 -24.65
N LYS A 134 2.43 -7.71 -25.88
CA LYS A 134 2.32 -9.10 -26.30
C LYS A 134 3.70 -9.75 -26.37
N LYS A 135 3.75 -11.05 -26.11
CA LYS A 135 4.97 -11.84 -26.07
C LYS A 135 5.82 -11.64 -27.34
N GLU A 136 5.19 -11.61 -28.50
CA GLU A 136 5.84 -11.47 -29.80
C GLU A 136 6.54 -10.11 -29.94
N GLU A 137 6.01 -9.07 -29.30
CA GLU A 137 6.63 -7.74 -29.26
C GLU A 137 7.77 -7.69 -28.25
N VAL A 138 7.60 -8.33 -27.09
CA VAL A 138 8.68 -8.45 -26.09
C VAL A 138 9.88 -9.17 -26.70
N TRP A 139 9.67 -10.26 -27.45
CA TRP A 139 10.73 -11.06 -28.07
C TRP A 139 11.61 -10.27 -29.03
N LYS A 140 11.08 -9.23 -29.69
CA LYS A 140 11.86 -8.35 -30.58
C LYS A 140 12.96 -7.60 -29.84
N HIS A 141 12.74 -7.31 -28.56
CA HIS A 141 13.67 -6.52 -27.74
C HIS A 141 14.33 -7.33 -26.61
N LEU A 142 13.70 -8.43 -26.19
CA LEU A 142 14.14 -9.33 -25.13
C LEU A 142 13.92 -10.80 -25.57
N PRO A 143 14.83 -11.36 -26.41
CA PRO A 143 14.64 -12.68 -27.04
C PRO A 143 14.53 -13.85 -26.05
N HIS A 144 14.95 -13.65 -24.80
CA HIS A 144 14.91 -14.67 -23.75
C HIS A 144 13.67 -14.58 -22.85
N ALA A 145 12.89 -13.51 -22.94
CA ALA A 145 11.65 -13.40 -22.17
C ALA A 145 10.67 -14.45 -22.71
N LYS A 146 10.08 -15.30 -21.88
CA LYS A 146 9.10 -16.31 -22.33
C LYS A 146 7.65 -15.86 -22.18
N SER A 147 7.44 -14.57 -21.94
CA SER A 147 6.17 -14.04 -21.42
C SER A 147 5.84 -12.68 -21.99
N GLY A 148 4.55 -12.35 -22.06
CA GLY A 148 4.08 -10.97 -22.20
C GLY A 148 4.36 -10.15 -20.94
N ILE A 149 4.26 -8.82 -21.08
CA ILE A 149 4.41 -7.87 -19.99
C ILE A 149 3.09 -7.15 -19.77
N VAL A 150 2.70 -7.01 -18.50
CA VAL A 150 1.60 -6.16 -18.07
C VAL A 150 2.18 -4.99 -17.30
N LEU A 151 1.93 -3.78 -17.78
CA LEU A 151 2.28 -2.53 -17.11
C LEU A 151 1.01 -1.94 -16.49
N ILE A 152 0.99 -1.77 -15.18
CA ILE A 152 -0.11 -1.15 -14.44
C ILE A 152 0.37 0.18 -13.90
N THR A 153 -0.39 1.23 -14.17
CA THR A 153 -0.16 2.58 -13.61
C THR A 153 -1.24 2.89 -12.59
N ILE A 154 -0.84 3.38 -11.43
CA ILE A 154 -1.73 3.74 -10.32
C ILE A 154 -1.98 5.26 -10.32
N LYS A 155 -3.09 5.69 -9.74
CA LYS A 155 -3.37 7.11 -9.48
C LYS A 155 -2.45 7.66 -8.38
N ASP A 156 -1.99 8.90 -8.56
CA ASP A 156 -1.06 9.61 -7.65
C ASP A 156 -1.69 10.16 -6.36
#